data_AF-A0A1A8ICN5-F1
#
_entry.id   AF-A0A1A8ICN5-F1
#
_cell.length_a   1.000
_cell.length_b   1.000
_cell.length_c   1.000
_cell.angle_alpha   90.00
_cell.angle_beta   90.00
_cell.angle_gamma   90.00
#
_symmetry.space_group_name_H-M   'P 1'
#
loop_
_entity.id
_entity.type
_entity.pdbx_description
1 polymer ?
#
loop_
_entity_poly.entity_id
_entity_poly.type
_entity_poly.pdbx_seq_one_letter_code
_entity_poly.pdbx_strand_id
1 'polypeptide(L)'
;MEMTVQKDADQKDAIIIPLWIRGHFLLSVMRPLQKEISFLDSHYFRRADGFSSQAYRNLLRDVAQQTAVGTWVEKTALDLEGVPKQTHGNDCGVFMIMYAWYFAMEASFDFSVDDMFLLRRWWCIVLLENLGLEGYGRKFAHFTEEGQATL
;
A
#
# COMPACT_ATOMS: atom_id res chain seq x y z
N MET A 1 19.54 -10.01 -0.74
CA MET A 1 18.78 -9.13 -1.64
C MET A 1 19.29 -7.74 -1.38
N GLU A 2 19.90 -7.10 -2.37
CA GLU A 2 20.44 -5.74 -2.27
C GLU A 2 19.46 -4.82 -3.00
N MET A 3 18.98 -3.77 -2.34
CA MET A 3 18.05 -2.81 -2.93
C MET A 3 18.79 -1.50 -3.17
N THR A 4 18.93 -1.10 -4.42
CA THR A 4 19.62 0.14 -4.79
C THR A 4 18.69 1.33 -4.66
N VAL A 5 19.09 2.33 -3.86
CA VAL A 5 18.35 3.60 -3.73
C VAL A 5 18.72 4.52 -4.91
N GLN A 6 17.72 5.16 -5.51
CA GLN A 6 17.93 6.13 -6.60
C GLN A 6 18.59 7.41 -6.07
N LYS A 7 19.38 8.09 -6.93
CA LYS A 7 20.21 9.25 -6.52
C LYS A 7 19.42 10.48 -6.07
N ASP A 8 18.14 10.54 -6.34
CA ASP A 8 17.20 11.63 -6.01
C ASP A 8 16.07 11.15 -5.09
N ALA A 9 16.22 9.98 -4.47
CA ALA A 9 15.19 9.41 -3.60
C ALA A 9 14.91 10.31 -2.38
N ASP A 10 15.90 11.04 -1.89
CA ASP A 10 15.79 12.02 -0.81
C ASP A 10 14.91 13.23 -1.15
N GLN A 11 14.69 13.49 -2.44
CA GLN A 11 13.88 14.61 -2.94
C GLN A 11 12.41 14.25 -3.16
N LYS A 12 12.02 12.98 -2.96
CA LYS A 12 10.62 12.54 -3.12
C LYS A 12 9.81 12.89 -1.87
N ASP A 13 8.56 13.28 -2.05
CA ASP A 13 7.63 13.49 -0.94
C ASP A 13 7.30 12.18 -0.21
N ALA A 14 7.12 11.10 -0.99
CA ALA A 14 6.90 9.76 -0.50
C ALA A 14 7.59 8.71 -1.39
N ILE A 15 8.16 7.68 -0.75
CA ILE A 15 8.64 6.46 -1.41
C ILE A 15 7.79 5.30 -0.90
N ILE A 16 7.09 4.64 -1.83
CA ILE A 16 6.16 3.55 -1.53
C ILE A 16 6.80 2.23 -1.94
N ILE A 17 6.95 1.32 -0.98
CA ILE A 17 7.65 0.04 -1.18
C ILE A 17 6.67 -1.09 -0.83
N PRO A 18 6.03 -1.72 -1.84
CA PRO A 18 5.22 -2.91 -1.62
C PRO A 18 6.13 -4.09 -1.28
N LEU A 19 5.72 -4.90 -0.33
CA LEU A 19 6.47 -6.04 0.17
C LEU A 19 5.59 -7.27 0.16
N TRP A 20 6.21 -8.43 0.04
CA TRP A 20 5.52 -9.70 0.08
C TRP A 20 6.27 -10.67 0.98
N ILE A 21 5.58 -11.18 1.99
CA ILE A 21 5.97 -12.42 2.67
C ILE A 21 5.07 -13.54 2.16
N ARG A 22 5.41 -14.80 2.46
CA ARG A 22 4.65 -15.96 1.99
C ARG A 22 3.15 -15.82 2.25
N GLY A 23 2.39 -15.52 1.18
CA GLY A 23 0.94 -15.42 1.20
C GLY A 23 0.35 -14.14 1.79
N HIS A 24 1.15 -13.10 2.07
CA HIS A 24 0.66 -11.86 2.68
C HIS A 24 1.42 -10.63 2.16
N PHE A 25 0.66 -9.61 1.77
CA PHE A 25 1.19 -8.33 1.28
C PHE A 25 1.31 -7.32 2.42
N LEU A 26 2.40 -6.55 2.39
CA LEU A 26 2.72 -5.50 3.34
C LEU A 26 3.12 -4.24 2.58
N LEU A 27 3.11 -3.09 3.26
CA LEU A 27 3.57 -1.84 2.67
C LEU A 27 4.55 -1.15 3.61
N SER A 28 5.59 -0.54 3.03
CA SER A 28 6.33 0.51 3.72
C SER A 28 6.23 1.81 2.94
N VAL A 29 6.06 2.91 3.68
CA VAL A 29 6.07 4.25 3.10
C VAL A 29 7.10 5.08 3.83
N MET A 30 8.07 5.61 3.10
CA MET A 30 9.08 6.54 3.62
C MET A 30 8.74 7.95 3.19
N ARG A 31 8.90 8.91 4.10
CA ARG A 31 8.83 10.35 3.85
C ARG A 31 10.21 10.96 4.14
N PRO A 32 11.09 11.07 3.14
CA PRO A 32 12.49 11.47 3.32
C PRO A 32 12.69 12.80 4.03
N LEU A 33 11.94 13.84 3.67
CA LEU A 33 12.05 15.17 4.26
C LEU A 33 11.73 15.16 5.76
N GLN A 34 10.69 14.41 6.15
CA GLN A 34 10.24 14.26 7.54
C GLN A 34 11.05 13.21 8.30
N LYS A 35 11.87 12.41 7.60
CA LYS A 35 12.56 11.22 8.15
C LYS A 35 11.60 10.29 8.87
N GLU A 36 10.45 10.03 8.26
CA GLU A 36 9.47 9.07 8.78
C GLU A 36 9.42 7.83 7.92
N ILE A 37 9.34 6.67 8.55
CA ILE A 37 9.08 5.39 7.88
C ILE A 37 7.88 4.71 8.54
N SER A 38 6.87 4.43 7.72
CA SER A 38 5.67 3.70 8.14
C SER A 38 5.77 2.25 7.69
N PHE A 39 5.41 1.33 8.58
CA PHE A 39 5.31 -0.11 8.34
C PHE A 39 3.85 -0.54 8.49
N LEU A 40 3.20 -0.86 7.37
CA LEU A 40 1.78 -1.09 7.32
C LEU A 40 1.50 -2.57 6.99
N ASP A 41 0.66 -3.17 7.82
CA ASP A 41 0.24 -4.56 7.74
C ASP A 41 -1.27 -4.59 8.00
N SER A 42 -2.07 -5.16 7.09
CA SER A 42 -3.53 -5.23 7.29
C SER A 42 -3.93 -6.14 8.47
N HIS A 43 -3.01 -6.97 8.96
CA HIS A 43 -3.16 -7.82 10.14
C HIS A 43 -2.46 -7.26 11.37
N TYR A 44 -2.11 -5.97 11.41
CA TYR A 44 -1.39 -5.33 12.52
C TYR A 44 -2.00 -5.62 13.90
N PHE A 45 -3.34 -5.65 14.00
CA PHE A 45 -4.07 -5.91 15.25
C PHE A 45 -3.85 -7.31 15.85
N ARG A 46 -3.24 -8.23 15.11
CA ARG A 46 -2.90 -9.59 15.57
C ARG A 46 -1.52 -9.67 16.21
N ARG A 47 -0.78 -8.55 16.29
CA ARG A 47 0.62 -8.50 16.70
C ARG A 47 0.89 -7.31 17.60
N ALA A 48 1.77 -7.51 18.59
CA ALA A 48 2.17 -6.45 19.50
C ALA A 48 3.04 -5.38 18.80
N ASP A 49 3.79 -5.76 17.76
CA ASP A 49 4.68 -4.88 17.01
C ASP A 49 4.07 -4.33 15.72
N GLY A 50 2.80 -4.64 15.45
CA GLY A 50 2.02 -4.10 14.33
C GLY A 50 2.50 -4.49 12.92
N PHE A 51 3.55 -5.30 12.77
CA PHE A 51 4.14 -5.61 11.46
C PHE A 51 4.73 -7.02 11.40
N SER A 52 4.38 -7.80 10.38
CA SER A 52 4.67 -9.24 10.35
C SER A 52 6.09 -9.66 9.93
N SER A 53 6.99 -8.74 9.58
CA SER A 53 8.35 -9.09 9.11
C SER A 53 9.45 -8.19 9.68
N GLN A 54 10.17 -8.70 10.68
CA GLN A 54 11.35 -8.02 11.24
C GLN A 54 12.53 -7.97 10.26
N ALA A 55 12.66 -8.99 9.40
CA ALA A 55 13.69 -9.00 8.36
C ALA A 55 13.51 -7.84 7.36
N TYR A 56 12.26 -7.59 6.91
CA TYR A 56 11.99 -6.43 6.06
C TYR A 56 12.12 -5.12 6.83
N ARG A 57 11.69 -5.07 8.10
CA ARG A 57 11.87 -3.87 8.93
C ARG A 57 13.34 -3.45 9.00
N ASN A 58 14.25 -4.38 9.25
CA ASN A 58 15.69 -4.12 9.28
C ASN A 58 16.23 -3.69 7.91
N LEU A 59 15.90 -4.42 6.84
CA LEU A 59 16.33 -4.06 5.49
C LEU A 59 15.89 -2.64 5.12
N LEU A 60 14.67 -2.26 5.48
CA LEU A 60 14.11 -0.95 5.14
C LEU A 60 14.67 0.18 6.01
N ARG A 61 15.11 -0.10 7.24
CA ARG A 61 15.92 0.85 8.02
C ARG A 61 17.22 1.19 7.30
N ASP A 62 17.91 0.18 6.77
CA ASP A 62 19.15 0.39 6.03
C ASP A 62 18.90 1.23 4.77
N VAL A 63 17.79 0.95 4.07
CA VAL A 63 17.36 1.71 2.90
C VAL A 63 17.02 3.16 3.25
N ALA A 64 16.35 3.39 4.38
CA ALA A 64 16.04 4.74 4.85
C ALA A 64 17.33 5.53 5.12
N GLN A 65 18.34 4.90 5.75
CA GLN A 65 19.66 5.53 5.95
C GLN A 65 20.41 5.82 4.66
N GLN A 66 20.27 4.94 3.65
CA GLN A 66 20.82 5.17 2.31
C GLN A 66 20.06 6.27 1.54
N THR A 67 18.78 6.45 1.83
CA THR A 67 17.93 7.48 1.23
C THR A 67 18.28 8.84 1.81
N ALA A 68 18.22 8.99 3.13
CA ALA A 68 18.63 10.22 3.79
C ALA A 68 19.24 9.91 5.16
N VAL A 69 20.47 10.40 5.38
CA VAL A 69 21.20 10.18 6.63
C VAL A 69 20.50 10.88 7.80
N GLY A 70 20.33 10.18 8.91
CA GLY A 70 19.89 10.76 10.19
C GLY A 70 19.00 9.86 11.02
N THR A 71 18.36 10.42 12.03
CA THR A 71 17.40 9.68 12.87
C THR A 71 16.04 9.64 12.20
N TRP A 72 15.53 8.44 11.98
CA TRP A 72 14.20 8.21 11.40
C TRP A 72 13.20 7.84 12.50
N VAL A 73 11.98 8.37 12.39
CA VAL A 73 10.84 8.00 13.24
C VAL A 73 10.12 6.84 12.57
N GLU A 74 9.91 5.76 13.32
CA GLU A 74 9.15 4.61 12.83
C GLU A 74 7.71 4.66 13.32
N LYS A 75 6.79 4.40 12.40
CA LYS A 75 5.36 4.25 12.71
C LYS A 75 4.88 2.90 12.21
N THR A 76 3.92 2.34 12.91
CA THR A 76 3.15 1.17 12.47
C THR A 76 1.68 1.57 12.40
N ALA A 77 0.83 0.67 11.88
CA ALA A 77 -0.62 0.89 11.92
C ALA A 77 -1.18 1.00 13.36
N LEU A 78 -0.42 0.63 14.40
CA LEU A 78 -0.81 0.86 15.81
C LEU A 78 -0.64 2.32 16.24
N ASP A 79 0.26 3.05 15.58
CA ASP A 79 0.62 4.44 15.91
C ASP A 79 -0.22 5.46 15.12
N LEU A 80 -1.12 4.97 14.26
CA LEU A 80 -1.88 5.75 13.30
C LEU A 80 -3.37 5.63 13.59
N GLU A 81 -4.09 6.74 13.48
CA GLU A 81 -5.52 6.78 13.72
C GLU A 81 -6.30 6.26 12.50
N GLY A 82 -7.37 5.51 12.76
CA GLY A 82 -8.33 5.12 11.74
C GLY A 82 -7.83 4.11 10.69
N VAL A 83 -6.66 3.49 10.88
CA VAL A 83 -6.14 2.52 9.89
C VAL A 83 -7.10 1.33 9.74
N PRO A 84 -7.62 1.06 8.53
CA PRO A 84 -8.50 -0.08 8.30
C PRO A 84 -7.78 -1.40 8.58
N LYS A 85 -8.50 -2.43 9.03
CA LYS A 85 -7.90 -3.73 9.38
C LYS A 85 -8.58 -4.86 8.64
N GLN A 86 -7.80 -5.85 8.21
CA GLN A 86 -8.29 -7.05 7.57
C GLN A 86 -8.60 -8.11 8.63
N THR A 87 -9.86 -8.19 9.03
CA THR A 87 -10.36 -9.18 10.00
C THR A 87 -10.56 -10.56 9.36
N HIS A 88 -10.89 -10.61 8.07
CA HIS A 88 -11.17 -11.82 7.29
C HIS A 88 -10.81 -11.62 5.79
N GLY A 89 -11.03 -12.66 4.98
CA GLY A 89 -10.85 -12.61 3.52
C GLY A 89 -9.39 -12.72 3.06
N ASN A 90 -9.18 -12.65 1.75
CA ASN A 90 -7.86 -12.69 1.10
C ASN A 90 -7.59 -11.35 0.41
N ASP A 91 -7.67 -10.27 1.18
CA ASP A 91 -7.71 -8.90 0.69
C ASP A 91 -6.44 -8.10 0.99
N CYS A 92 -5.39 -8.72 1.56
CA CYS A 92 -4.16 -8.02 1.96
C CYS A 92 -3.52 -7.21 0.82
N GLY A 93 -3.61 -7.70 -0.42
CA GLY A 93 -3.15 -6.95 -1.60
C GLY A 93 -3.99 -5.70 -1.89
N VAL A 94 -5.31 -5.75 -1.68
CA VAL A 94 -6.22 -4.60 -1.83
C VAL A 94 -5.97 -3.58 -0.72
N PHE A 95 -5.83 -4.03 0.54
CA PHE A 95 -5.44 -3.17 1.65
C PHE A 95 -4.10 -2.47 1.37
N MET A 96 -3.10 -3.20 0.87
CA MET A 96 -1.79 -2.64 0.53
C MET A 96 -1.89 -1.50 -0.51
N ILE A 97 -2.62 -1.70 -1.63
CA ILE A 97 -2.76 -0.66 -2.65
C ILE A 97 -3.62 0.52 -2.17
N MET A 98 -4.64 0.27 -1.33
CA MET A 98 -5.40 1.36 -0.71
C MET A 98 -4.51 2.17 0.23
N TYR A 99 -3.73 1.52 1.10
CA TYR A 99 -2.79 2.24 1.97
C TYR A 99 -1.83 3.11 1.17
N ALA A 100 -1.27 2.58 0.07
CA ALA A 100 -0.42 3.35 -0.83
C ALA A 100 -1.16 4.59 -1.37
N TRP A 101 -2.41 4.43 -1.79
CA TRP A 101 -3.25 5.53 -2.29
C TRP A 101 -3.47 6.62 -1.25
N TYR A 102 -3.96 6.30 -0.04
CA TYR A 102 -4.20 7.31 1.01
C TYR A 102 -2.91 7.99 1.47
N PHE A 103 -1.80 7.24 1.56
CA PHE A 103 -0.52 7.85 1.92
C PHE A 103 0.01 8.79 0.85
N ALA A 104 -0.16 8.46 -0.44
CA ALA A 104 0.22 9.32 -1.55
C ALA A 104 -0.65 10.59 -1.65
N MET A 105 -1.94 10.47 -1.30
CA MET A 105 -2.90 11.57 -1.33
C MET A 105 -2.92 12.39 -0.04
N GLU A 106 -2.16 11.99 0.99
CA GLU A 106 -2.20 12.57 2.35
C GLU A 106 -3.63 12.63 2.94
N ALA A 107 -4.44 11.62 2.61
CA ALA A 107 -5.85 11.56 3.01
C ALA A 107 -6.05 10.68 4.25
N SER A 108 -7.08 10.99 5.04
CA SER A 108 -7.55 10.11 6.12
C SER A 108 -8.28 8.90 5.55
N PHE A 109 -8.11 7.75 6.18
CA PHE A 109 -8.81 6.53 5.79
C PHE A 109 -10.31 6.64 6.04
N ASP A 110 -11.11 6.31 5.03
CA ASP A 110 -12.57 6.26 5.08
C ASP A 110 -13.16 4.94 4.55
N PHE A 111 -12.31 3.92 4.34
CA PHE A 111 -12.73 2.57 3.92
C PHE A 111 -12.63 1.54 5.04
N SER A 112 -13.29 0.40 4.86
CA SER A 112 -13.31 -0.72 5.79
C SER A 112 -13.15 -2.07 5.06
N VAL A 113 -13.13 -3.17 5.83
CA VAL A 113 -13.11 -4.52 5.26
C VAL A 113 -14.38 -4.85 4.47
N ASP A 114 -15.50 -4.19 4.76
CA ASP A 114 -16.77 -4.45 4.10
C ASP A 114 -16.78 -3.87 2.66
N ASP A 115 -15.90 -2.92 2.38
CA ASP A 115 -15.77 -2.26 1.07
C ASP A 115 -14.93 -3.06 0.07
N MET A 116 -14.28 -4.15 0.49
CA MET A 116 -13.30 -4.88 -0.33
C MET A 116 -13.86 -5.35 -1.67
N PHE A 117 -15.14 -5.74 -1.72
CA PHE A 117 -15.79 -6.14 -2.98
C PHE A 117 -15.87 -4.96 -3.96
N LEU A 118 -16.31 -3.79 -3.51
CA LEU A 118 -16.43 -2.59 -4.32
C LEU A 118 -15.05 -2.08 -4.75
N LEU A 119 -14.09 -2.05 -3.82
CA LEU A 119 -12.71 -1.60 -4.10
C LEU A 119 -12.01 -2.49 -5.12
N ARG A 120 -12.21 -3.82 -5.08
CA ARG A 120 -11.69 -4.73 -6.10
C ARG A 120 -12.24 -4.40 -7.48
N ARG A 121 -13.55 -4.21 -7.59
CA ARG A 121 -14.20 -3.84 -8.85
C ARG A 121 -13.68 -2.50 -9.36
N TRP A 122 -13.59 -1.51 -8.48
CA TRP A 122 -13.09 -0.18 -8.80
C TRP A 122 -11.65 -0.22 -9.34
N TRP A 123 -10.74 -0.91 -8.67
CA TRP A 123 -9.36 -1.07 -9.15
C TRP A 123 -9.28 -1.79 -10.50
N CYS A 124 -10.12 -2.80 -10.75
CA CYS A 124 -10.20 -3.42 -12.06
C CYS A 124 -10.62 -2.41 -13.15
N ILE A 125 -11.62 -1.57 -12.88
CA ILE A 125 -12.05 -0.52 -13.82
C ILE A 125 -10.91 0.48 -14.06
N VAL A 126 -10.27 0.98 -12.99
CA VAL A 126 -9.13 1.91 -13.10
C VAL A 126 -8.02 1.33 -13.97
N LEU A 127 -7.67 0.05 -13.79
CA LEU A 127 -6.66 -0.61 -14.62
C LEU A 127 -7.09 -0.74 -16.09
N LEU A 128 -8.35 -1.11 -16.34
CA LEU A 128 -8.87 -1.28 -17.70
C LEU A 128 -8.98 0.04 -18.47
N GLU A 129 -9.27 1.14 -17.78
CA GLU A 129 -9.38 2.48 -18.38
C GLU A 129 -8.01 3.12 -18.65
N ASN A 130 -7.02 2.86 -17.79
CA ASN A 130 -5.73 3.55 -17.84
C ASN A 130 -4.61 2.73 -18.51
N LEU A 131 -4.75 1.41 -18.62
CA LEU A 131 -3.80 0.58 -19.36
C LEU A 131 -4.37 0.28 -20.74
N GLY A 132 -3.68 0.73 -21.79
CA GLY A 132 -4.05 0.42 -23.17
C GLY A 132 -4.12 -1.10 -23.37
N LEU A 133 -5.32 -1.65 -23.54
CA LEU A 133 -5.54 -3.10 -23.54
C LEU A 133 -5.16 -3.80 -24.85
N GLU A 134 -4.51 -3.12 -25.81
CA GLU A 134 -4.01 -3.66 -27.10
C GLU A 134 -4.85 -4.82 -27.71
N GLY A 135 -6.19 -4.72 -27.70
CA GLY A 135 -7.11 -5.72 -28.24
C GLY A 135 -7.88 -6.63 -27.26
N TYR A 136 -7.58 -6.61 -25.95
CA TYR A 136 -8.34 -7.35 -24.92
C TYR A 136 -9.64 -6.65 -24.47
N GLY A 137 -9.87 -5.40 -24.88
CA GLY A 137 -11.03 -4.58 -24.47
C GLY A 137 -12.40 -5.12 -24.89
N ARG A 138 -12.50 -5.99 -25.91
CA ARG A 138 -13.79 -6.52 -26.39
C ARG A 138 -14.49 -7.48 -25.40
N LYS A 139 -13.75 -8.11 -24.48
CA LYS A 139 -14.36 -8.93 -23.41
C LYS A 139 -14.91 -8.10 -22.25
N PHE A 140 -14.53 -6.82 -22.15
CA PHE A 140 -14.83 -5.97 -21.00
C PHE A 140 -15.91 -4.92 -21.25
N ALA A 141 -16.27 -4.62 -22.50
CA ALA A 141 -17.41 -3.77 -22.82
C ALA A 141 -18.72 -4.25 -22.14
N HIS A 142 -18.84 -5.56 -21.91
CA HIS A 142 -19.95 -6.16 -21.17
C HIS A 142 -19.99 -5.73 -19.68
N PHE A 143 -18.82 -5.56 -19.04
CA PHE A 143 -18.73 -5.15 -17.63
C PHE A 143 -18.89 -3.64 -17.42
N THR A 144 -18.64 -2.82 -18.45
CA THR A 144 -18.82 -1.37 -18.39
C THR A 144 -20.31 -1.00 -18.30
N GLU A 145 -21.18 -1.73 -19.01
CA GLU A 145 -22.65 -1.56 -18.92
C GLU A 145 -23.20 -2.05 -17.57
N GLU A 146 -22.74 -3.20 -17.06
CA GLU A 146 -23.11 -3.67 -15.71
C GLU A 146 -22.55 -2.76 -14.60
N GLY A 147 -21.40 -2.10 -14.84
CA GLY A 147 -20.79 -1.08 -13.99
C GLY A 147 -21.73 0.09 -13.71
N GLN A 148 -22.30 0.63 -14.79
CA GLN A 148 -23.19 1.78 -14.73
C GLN A 148 -24.54 1.47 -14.09
N ALA A 149 -24.99 0.21 -14.14
CA ALA A 149 -26.26 -0.21 -13.54
C ALA A 149 -26.21 -0.46 -12.02
N THR A 150 -25.04 -0.36 -11.38
CA THR A 150 -24.86 -0.60 -9.94
C THR A 150 -24.54 0.67 -9.13
N LEU A 151 -24.54 1.84 -9.77
CA LEU A 151 -24.51 3.16 -9.14
C LEU A 151 -25.93 3.75 -9.12
#